data_AF-A0A9N9WL08-F1
#
_entry.id   AF-A0A9N9WL08-F1
#
_cell.length_a   1.000
_cell.length_b   1.000
_cell.length_c   1.000
_cell.angle_alpha   90.00
_cell.angle_beta   90.00
_cell.angle_gamma   90.00
#
_symmetry.space_group_name_H-M   'P 1'
#
loop_
_entity.id
_entity.type
_entity.pdbx_description
1 polymer ?
#
loop_
_entity_poly.entity_id
_entity_poly.type
_entity_poly.pdbx_seq_one_letter_code
_entity_poly.pdbx_strand_id
1 'polypeptide(L)'
;MEDEIEDCIRKKIQWPQLPATVKKLLGDSPKEYERYIFEFSIKNQLRFRGSLVRTVRKDEKKYYETLVQCSIQRLMLYPYHLADMIVKGLRITPFIYYVEVVALLIEMEKSYDTMPNFTAADCLRLLGIGRNEYLELVAKSRSLGRRGRSKAIRGLLPKVPMNIPMQPWWRVELGYVLEEDVKPLSESEKALIDLLIDRGSQTAGTLDYNVVKTLYR
;
A
#
# COMPACT_ATOMS: atom_id res chain seq x y z
N MET A 1 21.85 -4.99 20.48
CA MET A 1 21.45 -6.40 20.76
C MET A 1 20.45 -6.88 19.72
N GLU A 2 19.32 -6.17 19.52
CA GLU A 2 18.46 -6.42 18.36
C GLU A 2 19.18 -6.18 17.02
N ASP A 3 20.12 -5.22 16.99
CA ASP A 3 20.90 -4.89 15.80
C ASP A 3 21.70 -6.09 15.23
N GLU A 4 22.19 -6.99 16.09
CA GLU A 4 22.92 -8.19 15.65
C GLU A 4 21.99 -9.19 14.94
N ILE A 5 20.76 -9.32 15.43
CA ILE A 5 19.72 -10.15 14.80
C ILE A 5 19.31 -9.52 13.47
N GLU A 6 19.07 -8.20 13.45
CA GLU A 6 18.73 -7.46 12.25
C GLU A 6 19.84 -7.56 11.19
N ASP A 7 21.11 -7.48 11.57
CA ASP A 7 22.25 -7.63 10.66
C ASP A 7 22.34 -9.03 10.07
N CYS A 8 22.05 -10.07 10.86
CA CYS A 8 21.95 -11.43 10.34
C CYS A 8 20.82 -11.54 9.31
N ILE A 9 19.67 -10.89 9.56
CA ILE A 9 18.53 -10.88 8.63
C ILE A 9 18.89 -10.12 7.35
N ARG A 10 19.54 -8.94 7.44
CA ARG A 10 20.03 -8.15 6.29
C ARG A 10 21.02 -8.95 5.44
N LYS A 11 21.92 -9.71 6.07
CA LYS A 11 22.89 -10.60 5.42
C LYS A 11 22.29 -11.91 4.91
N LYS A 12 20.98 -12.13 5.11
CA LYS A 12 20.25 -13.32 4.67
C LYS A 12 20.79 -14.63 5.25
N ILE A 13 21.28 -14.59 6.49
CA ILE A 13 21.80 -15.76 7.19
C ILE A 13 20.64 -16.64 7.65
N GLN A 14 20.66 -17.93 7.32
CA GLN A 14 19.64 -18.88 7.77
C GLN A 14 19.95 -19.41 9.18
N TRP A 15 18.93 -19.93 9.87
CA TRP A 15 19.06 -20.46 11.23
C TRP A 15 20.29 -21.37 11.46
N PRO A 16 20.60 -22.35 10.58
CA PRO A 16 21.76 -23.24 10.81
C PRO A 16 23.08 -22.48 10.90
N GLN A 17 23.22 -21.39 10.14
CA GLN A 17 24.44 -20.59 9.97
C GLN A 17 24.53 -19.41 10.95
N LEU A 18 23.54 -19.23 11.82
CA LEU A 18 23.56 -18.14 12.78
C LEU A 18 24.71 -18.30 13.80
N PRO A 19 25.37 -17.19 14.21
CA PRO A 19 26.32 -17.19 15.30
C PRO A 19 25.71 -17.74 16.60
N ALA A 20 26.50 -18.47 17.39
CA ALA A 20 26.04 -19.07 18.65
C ALA A 20 25.56 -18.01 19.67
N THR A 21 26.13 -16.82 19.64
CA THR A 21 25.68 -15.67 20.44
C THR A 21 24.25 -15.28 20.10
N VAL A 22 23.94 -15.16 18.80
CA VAL A 22 22.62 -14.80 18.30
C VAL A 22 21.59 -15.91 18.55
N LYS A 23 21.98 -17.19 18.41
CA LYS A 23 21.10 -18.32 18.75
C LYS A 23 20.71 -18.30 20.23
N LYS A 24 21.67 -18.07 21.14
CA LYS A 24 21.40 -17.93 22.57
C LYS A 24 20.48 -16.75 22.88
N LEU A 25 20.65 -15.61 22.20
CA LEU A 25 19.76 -14.45 22.35
C LEU A 25 18.30 -14.76 21.97
N LEU A 26 18.11 -15.67 21.01
CA LEU A 26 16.80 -16.13 20.55
C LEU A 26 16.29 -17.35 21.34
N GLY A 27 16.91 -17.67 22.48
CA GLY A 27 16.56 -18.82 23.31
C GLY A 27 16.74 -20.16 22.61
N ASP A 28 17.69 -20.24 21.66
CA ASP A 28 17.95 -21.40 20.81
C ASP A 28 16.70 -21.91 20.07
N SER A 29 15.71 -21.03 19.84
CA SER A 29 14.46 -21.33 19.19
C SER A 29 14.45 -20.88 17.71
N PRO A 30 14.41 -21.82 16.74
CA PRO A 30 14.27 -21.46 15.32
C PRO A 30 12.99 -20.67 15.05
N LYS A 31 11.91 -20.99 15.77
CA LYS A 31 10.61 -20.31 15.64
C LYS A 31 10.69 -18.85 16.06
N GLU A 32 11.53 -18.54 17.04
CA GLU A 32 11.72 -17.17 17.49
C GLU A 32 12.45 -16.36 16.41
N TYR A 33 13.47 -16.94 15.77
CA TYR A 33 14.12 -16.30 14.63
C TYR A 33 13.18 -16.06 13.46
N GLU A 34 12.32 -17.04 13.15
CA GLU A 34 11.26 -16.89 12.15
C GLU A 34 10.32 -15.73 12.45
N ARG A 35 9.94 -15.54 13.73
CA ARG A 35 9.14 -14.39 14.19
C ARG A 35 9.87 -13.08 13.94
N TYR A 36 11.14 -12.98 14.35
CA TYR A 36 11.97 -11.79 14.12
C TYR A 36 12.19 -11.48 12.64
N ILE A 37 12.44 -12.49 11.79
CA ILE A 37 12.53 -12.30 10.32
C ILE A 37 11.25 -11.67 9.80
N PHE A 38 10.09 -12.17 10.21
CA PHE A 38 8.81 -11.67 9.74
C PHE A 38 8.57 -10.22 10.21
N GLU A 39 8.73 -9.95 11.51
CA GLU A 39 8.53 -8.62 12.08
C GLU A 39 9.47 -7.58 11.47
N PHE A 40 10.75 -7.93 11.33
CA PHE A 40 11.74 -7.10 10.66
C PHE A 40 11.36 -6.82 9.20
N SER A 41 10.90 -7.85 8.47
CA SER A 41 10.52 -7.72 7.07
C SER A 41 9.29 -6.83 6.87
N ILE A 42 8.31 -6.89 7.77
CA ILE A 42 7.13 -6.02 7.74
C ILE A 42 7.50 -4.59 8.13
N LYS A 43 8.27 -4.41 9.22
CA LYS A 43 8.72 -3.10 9.72
C LYS A 43 9.52 -2.33 8.66
N ASN A 44 10.37 -3.03 7.91
CA ASN A 44 11.22 -2.44 6.88
C ASN A 44 10.63 -2.54 5.46
N GLN A 45 9.37 -2.97 5.32
CA GLN A 45 8.66 -3.10 4.03
C GLN A 45 9.50 -3.81 2.96
N LEU A 46 10.06 -4.96 3.31
CA LEU A 46 10.93 -5.72 2.41
C LEU A 46 10.13 -6.38 1.29
N ARG A 47 10.76 -6.52 0.13
CA ARG A 47 10.20 -7.33 -0.97
C ARG A 47 10.23 -8.79 -0.58
N PHE A 48 9.15 -9.53 -0.83
CA PHE A 48 9.07 -10.96 -0.50
C PHE A 48 10.12 -11.77 -1.25
N ARG A 49 10.24 -11.55 -2.56
CA ARG A 49 11.25 -12.17 -3.41
C ARG A 49 12.63 -11.60 -3.08
N GLY A 50 13.58 -12.50 -2.87
CA GLY A 50 14.97 -12.16 -2.54
C GLY A 50 15.25 -11.92 -1.05
N SER A 51 14.23 -11.95 -0.19
CA SER A 51 14.37 -11.79 1.26
C SER A 51 14.23 -13.13 1.99
N LEU A 52 14.73 -13.19 3.24
CA LEU A 52 14.58 -14.37 4.10
C LEU A 52 13.13 -14.71 4.42
N VAL A 53 12.20 -13.75 4.36
CA VAL A 53 10.80 -13.99 4.68
C VAL A 53 10.18 -15.13 3.85
N ARG A 54 10.69 -15.37 2.63
CA ARG A 54 10.25 -16.50 1.78
C ARG A 54 10.51 -17.88 2.39
N THR A 55 11.53 -18.02 3.24
CA THR A 55 11.80 -19.31 3.93
C THR A 55 10.83 -19.54 5.09
N VAL A 56 10.27 -18.47 5.64
CA VAL A 56 9.41 -18.47 6.83
C VAL A 56 7.91 -18.41 6.48
N ARG A 57 7.58 -17.78 5.35
CA ARG A 57 6.21 -17.62 4.85
C ARG A 57 6.16 -18.12 3.42
N LYS A 58 5.20 -19.01 3.14
CA LYS A 58 4.99 -19.58 1.81
C LYS A 58 4.04 -18.74 0.94
N ASP A 59 3.14 -18.00 1.57
CA ASP A 59 2.11 -17.21 0.90
C ASP A 59 2.58 -15.75 0.70
N GLU A 60 2.99 -15.44 -0.53
CA GLU A 60 3.42 -14.10 -0.95
C GLU A 60 2.28 -13.08 -0.85
N LYS A 61 1.05 -13.49 -1.20
CA LYS A 61 -0.12 -12.61 -1.17
C LYS A 61 -0.42 -12.18 0.26
N LYS A 62 -0.55 -13.15 1.16
CA LYS A 62 -0.83 -12.90 2.59
C LYS A 62 0.26 -12.08 3.27
N TYR A 63 1.52 -12.23 2.84
CA TYR A 63 2.61 -11.39 3.31
C TYR A 63 2.39 -9.92 2.97
N TYR A 64 2.09 -9.60 1.70
CA TYR A 64 1.84 -8.21 1.30
C TYR A 64 0.53 -7.65 1.88
N GLU A 65 -0.51 -8.48 2.05
CA GLU A 65 -1.73 -8.07 2.77
C GLU A 65 -1.40 -7.62 4.20
N THR A 66 -0.59 -8.40 4.91
CA THR A 66 -0.16 -8.05 6.27
C THR A 66 0.73 -6.80 6.27
N LEU A 67 1.64 -6.66 5.30
CA LEU A 67 2.50 -5.48 5.16
C LEU A 67 1.68 -4.22 4.97
N VAL A 68 0.68 -4.26 4.09
CA VAL A 68 -0.22 -3.14 3.82
C VAL A 68 -1.03 -2.80 5.06
N GLN A 69 -1.64 -3.79 5.72
CA GLN A 69 -2.41 -3.57 6.96
C GLN A 69 -1.57 -2.94 8.07
N CYS A 70 -0.35 -3.45 8.30
CA CYS A 70 0.57 -2.88 9.29
C CYS A 70 0.99 -1.45 8.92
N SER A 71 1.20 -1.16 7.63
CA SER A 71 1.54 0.18 7.16
C SER A 71 0.38 1.17 7.41
N ILE A 72 -0.86 0.76 7.13
CA ILE A 72 -2.07 1.56 7.41
C ILE A 72 -2.21 1.83 8.91
N GLN A 73 -2.09 0.79 9.74
CA GLN A 73 -2.20 0.91 11.21
C GLN A 73 -1.17 1.88 11.81
N ARG A 74 0.00 1.99 11.18
CA ARG A 74 1.09 2.89 11.57
C ARG A 74 1.05 4.24 10.85
N LEU A 75 0.02 4.50 10.04
CA LEU A 75 -0.15 5.72 9.24
C LEU A 75 1.03 5.98 8.29
N MET A 76 1.72 4.91 7.85
CA MET A 76 2.89 5.01 7.00
C MET A 76 2.52 5.48 5.59
N LEU A 77 3.50 6.07 4.91
CA LEU A 77 3.44 6.34 3.49
C LEU A 77 3.16 5.03 2.73
N TYR A 78 2.36 5.10 1.67
CA TYR A 78 2.17 3.97 0.76
C TYR A 78 3.54 3.48 0.26
N PRO A 79 3.83 2.17 0.33
CA PRO A 79 5.13 1.61 -0.08
C PRO A 79 5.25 1.60 -1.61
N TYR A 80 5.58 2.76 -2.20
CA TYR A 80 5.68 2.95 -3.65
C TYR A 80 6.69 2.01 -4.33
N HIS A 81 7.76 1.63 -3.63
CA HIS A 81 8.75 0.66 -4.11
C HIS A 81 8.22 -0.78 -4.22
N LEU A 82 7.04 -1.05 -3.66
CA LEU A 82 6.31 -2.32 -3.76
C LEU A 82 5.00 -2.18 -4.55
N ALA A 83 4.78 -1.03 -5.22
CA ALA A 83 3.53 -0.78 -5.95
C ALA A 83 3.25 -1.83 -7.01
N ASP A 84 4.29 -2.34 -7.69
CA ASP A 84 4.18 -3.41 -8.67
C ASP A 84 3.58 -4.70 -8.07
N MET A 85 3.91 -5.00 -6.81
CA MET A 85 3.40 -6.18 -6.10
C MET A 85 2.02 -5.93 -5.49
N ILE A 86 1.79 -4.75 -4.94
CA ILE A 86 0.56 -4.42 -4.22
C ILE A 86 -0.59 -4.13 -5.19
N VAL A 87 -0.34 -3.34 -6.23
CA VAL A 87 -1.37 -3.03 -7.24
C VAL A 87 -1.70 -4.28 -8.05
N LYS A 88 -0.69 -5.00 -8.57
CA LYS A 88 -0.93 -6.17 -9.42
C LYS A 88 -1.32 -7.42 -8.61
N GLY A 89 -0.85 -7.56 -7.37
CA GLY A 89 -1.11 -8.75 -6.55
C GLY A 89 -2.34 -8.63 -5.64
N LEU A 90 -2.64 -7.42 -5.15
CA LEU A 90 -3.73 -7.18 -4.18
C LEU A 90 -4.83 -6.26 -4.70
N ARG A 91 -4.63 -5.63 -5.87
CA ARG A 91 -5.55 -4.62 -6.41
C ARG A 91 -5.73 -3.41 -5.49
N ILE A 92 -4.72 -3.10 -4.68
CA ILE A 92 -4.72 -1.95 -3.77
C ILE A 92 -3.89 -0.83 -4.39
N THR A 93 -4.58 0.17 -4.94
CA THR A 93 -3.94 1.39 -5.44
C THR A 93 -3.58 2.32 -4.28
N PRO A 94 -2.68 3.31 -4.48
CA PRO A 94 -2.43 4.35 -3.48
C PRO A 94 -3.72 5.04 -3.03
N PHE A 95 -4.67 5.28 -3.94
CA PHE A 95 -5.98 5.84 -3.61
C PHE A 95 -6.73 4.99 -2.57
N ILE A 96 -6.92 3.69 -2.86
CA ILE A 96 -7.61 2.76 -1.94
C ILE A 96 -6.88 2.70 -0.59
N TYR A 97 -5.55 2.65 -0.60
CA TYR A 97 -4.75 2.64 0.62
C TYR A 97 -5.02 3.87 1.49
N TYR A 98 -5.00 5.08 0.92
CA TYR A 98 -5.18 6.30 1.70
C TYR A 98 -6.64 6.50 2.15
N VAL A 99 -7.63 5.99 1.40
CA VAL A 99 -9.01 5.91 1.89
C VAL A 99 -9.07 5.11 3.18
N GLU A 100 -8.39 3.96 3.26
CA GLU A 100 -8.32 3.15 4.47
C GLU A 100 -7.53 3.81 5.61
N VAL A 101 -6.46 4.55 5.30
CA VAL A 101 -5.71 5.34 6.31
C VAL A 101 -6.61 6.41 6.94
N VAL A 102 -7.33 7.18 6.13
CA VAL A 102 -8.23 8.22 6.64
C VAL A 102 -9.41 7.60 7.40
N ALA A 103 -10.00 6.52 6.87
CA ALA A 103 -11.07 5.79 7.56
C ALA A 103 -10.62 5.32 8.95
N LEU A 104 -9.45 4.70 9.04
CA LEU A 104 -8.88 4.27 10.32
C LEU A 104 -8.66 5.45 11.27
N LEU A 105 -8.14 6.58 10.78
CA LEU A 105 -7.87 7.75 11.62
C LEU A 105 -9.15 8.31 12.25
N ILE A 106 -10.24 8.38 11.47
CA ILE A 106 -11.57 8.78 11.94
C ILE A 106 -12.13 7.75 12.94
N GLU A 107 -12.01 6.45 12.63
CA GLU A 107 -12.47 5.36 13.51
C GLU A 107 -11.75 5.38 14.86
N MET A 108 -10.46 5.70 14.89
CA MET A 108 -9.65 5.83 16.09
C MET A 108 -9.79 7.20 16.78
N GLU A 109 -10.56 8.13 16.21
CA GLU A 109 -10.74 9.51 16.69
C GLU A 109 -9.41 10.24 16.95
N LYS A 110 -8.39 9.96 16.13
CA LYS A 110 -7.06 10.58 16.26
C LYS A 110 -7.02 11.95 15.57
N SER A 111 -6.09 12.81 16.02
CA SER A 111 -5.84 14.08 15.33
C SER A 111 -5.24 13.83 13.94
N TYR A 112 -5.61 14.66 12.97
CA TYR A 112 -4.96 14.70 11.65
C TYR A 112 -3.44 14.85 11.77
N ASP A 113 -3.00 15.61 12.77
CA ASP A 113 -1.60 15.96 13.01
C ASP A 113 -0.75 14.75 13.48
N THR A 114 -1.34 13.57 13.72
CA THR A 114 -0.58 12.33 13.97
C THR A 114 -0.06 11.66 12.69
N MET A 115 -0.55 12.08 11.50
CA MET A 115 -0.07 11.53 10.25
C MET A 115 1.31 12.10 9.88
N PRO A 116 2.25 11.26 9.41
CA PRO A 116 3.49 11.74 8.83
C PRO A 116 3.25 12.69 7.64
N ASN A 117 4.13 13.68 7.47
CA ASN A 117 3.96 14.72 6.45
C ASN A 117 3.74 14.18 5.03
N PHE A 118 4.51 13.18 4.61
CA PHE A 118 4.35 12.61 3.26
C PHE A 118 3.06 11.80 3.10
N THR A 119 2.58 11.13 4.16
CA THR A 119 1.26 10.49 4.19
C THR A 119 0.16 11.55 4.03
N ALA A 120 0.23 12.64 4.80
CA ALA A 120 -0.75 13.73 4.73
C ALA A 120 -0.73 14.44 3.37
N ALA A 121 0.44 14.65 2.77
CA ALA A 121 0.58 15.22 1.44
C ALA A 121 -0.10 14.36 0.37
N ASP A 122 0.02 13.03 0.47
CA ASP A 122 -0.65 12.12 -0.45
C ASP A 122 -2.16 12.03 -0.22
N CYS A 123 -2.63 12.06 1.04
CA CYS A 123 -4.06 12.18 1.34
C CYS A 123 -4.67 13.41 0.67
N LEU A 124 -3.99 14.55 0.76
CA LEU A 124 -4.43 15.78 0.09
C LEU A 124 -4.39 15.62 -1.45
N ARG A 125 -3.30 15.09 -2.01
CA ARG A 125 -3.11 14.94 -3.45
C ARG A 125 -4.10 13.98 -4.11
N LEU A 126 -4.38 12.85 -3.46
CA LEU A 126 -5.18 11.76 -4.03
C LEU A 126 -6.65 11.83 -3.62
N LEU A 127 -6.95 12.24 -2.38
CA LEU A 127 -8.32 12.27 -1.85
C LEU A 127 -8.90 13.68 -1.79
N GLY A 128 -8.05 14.71 -1.84
CA GLY A 128 -8.49 16.08 -1.59
C GLY A 128 -8.79 16.34 -0.11
N ILE A 129 -8.29 15.49 0.80
CA ILE A 129 -8.54 15.60 2.23
C ILE A 129 -7.31 16.21 2.90
N GLY A 130 -7.39 17.49 3.21
CA GLY A 130 -6.47 18.17 4.12
C GLY A 130 -6.99 18.14 5.55
N ARG A 131 -6.37 18.96 6.40
CA ARG A 131 -6.69 19.04 7.83
C ARG A 131 -8.13 19.51 8.08
N ASN A 132 -8.61 20.49 7.32
CA ASN A 132 -9.94 21.07 7.52
C ASN A 132 -11.03 20.11 7.04
N GLU A 133 -10.84 19.52 5.85
CA GLU A 133 -11.74 18.53 5.28
C GLU A 133 -11.84 17.30 6.20
N TYR A 134 -10.72 16.89 6.81
CA TYR A 134 -10.73 15.84 7.82
C TYR A 134 -11.56 16.20 9.06
N LEU A 135 -11.42 17.41 9.60
CA LEU A 135 -12.22 17.85 10.76
C LEU A 135 -13.72 17.84 10.46
N GLU A 136 -14.11 18.23 9.25
CA GLU A 136 -15.51 18.13 8.80
C GLU A 136 -15.97 16.67 8.73
N LEU A 137 -15.14 15.77 8.20
CA LEU A 137 -15.44 14.34 8.14
C LEU A 137 -15.59 13.74 9.55
N VAL A 138 -14.72 14.11 10.49
CA VAL A 138 -14.83 13.69 11.90
C VAL A 138 -16.12 14.21 12.51
N ALA A 139 -16.48 15.48 12.30
CA ALA A 139 -17.74 16.03 12.78
C ALA A 139 -18.96 15.28 12.22
N LYS A 140 -18.97 15.00 10.91
CA LYS A 140 -19.99 14.18 10.24
C LYS A 140 -20.01 12.74 10.77
N SER A 141 -18.86 12.17 11.13
CA SER A 141 -18.79 10.80 11.64
C SER A 141 -19.38 10.64 13.04
N ARG A 142 -19.44 11.70 13.85
CA ARG A 142 -19.98 11.68 15.21
C ARG A 142 -21.50 11.51 15.24
N SER A 143 -22.20 11.94 14.20
CA SER A 143 -23.64 11.71 14.07
C SER A 143 -23.98 10.30 13.58
N LEU A 144 -22.99 9.51 13.17
CA LEU A 144 -23.20 8.13 12.74
C LEU A 144 -23.49 7.23 13.95
N GLY A 145 -24.53 6.40 13.83
CA GLY A 145 -24.86 5.39 14.82
C GLY A 145 -23.72 4.38 15.02
N ARG A 146 -23.68 3.73 16.19
CA ARG A 146 -22.64 2.75 16.54
C ARG A 146 -22.65 1.50 15.65
N ARG A 147 -23.83 1.07 15.16
CA ARG A 147 -23.97 -0.10 14.29
C ARG A 147 -23.53 0.27 12.87
N GLY A 148 -22.55 -0.46 12.33
CA GLY A 148 -22.07 -0.24 10.96
C GLY A 148 -21.26 1.04 10.77
N ARG A 149 -20.77 1.68 11.84
CA ARG A 149 -20.02 2.93 11.80
C ARG A 149 -18.86 2.89 10.81
N SER A 150 -18.11 1.78 10.80
CA SER A 150 -16.98 1.57 9.89
C SER A 150 -17.37 1.62 8.40
N LYS A 151 -18.51 1.01 8.04
CA LYS A 151 -19.06 1.08 6.68
C LYS A 151 -19.58 2.49 6.35
N ALA A 152 -20.21 3.13 7.32
CA ALA A 152 -20.75 4.48 7.15
C ALA A 152 -19.63 5.53 6.98
N ILE A 153 -18.51 5.40 7.72
CA ILE A 153 -17.32 6.27 7.55
C ILE A 153 -16.76 6.14 6.14
N ARG A 154 -16.55 4.91 5.64
CA ARG A 154 -16.12 4.70 4.25
C ARG A 154 -17.09 5.28 3.23
N GLY A 155 -18.38 5.31 3.56
CA GLY A 155 -19.41 5.95 2.74
C GLY A 155 -19.28 7.48 2.65
N LEU A 156 -18.61 8.13 3.60
CA LEU A 156 -18.32 9.57 3.59
C LEU A 156 -17.06 9.93 2.77
N LEU A 157 -16.20 8.96 2.50
CA LEU A 157 -14.93 9.19 1.82
C LEU A 157 -15.09 9.19 0.29
N PRO A 158 -14.17 9.83 -0.46
CA PRO A 158 -14.17 9.82 -1.91
C PRO A 158 -14.18 8.40 -2.48
N LYS A 159 -14.95 8.20 -3.56
CA LYS A 159 -15.02 6.92 -4.28
C LYS A 159 -14.11 6.84 -5.50
N VAL A 160 -13.69 8.01 -5.98
CA VAL A 160 -12.80 8.17 -7.13
C VAL A 160 -11.66 9.13 -6.73
N PRO A 161 -10.45 8.94 -7.27
CA PRO A 161 -9.33 9.82 -6.98
C PRO A 161 -9.58 11.24 -7.49
N MET A 162 -8.94 12.21 -6.84
CA MET A 162 -8.88 13.58 -7.32
C MET A 162 -8.26 13.64 -8.71
N ASN A 163 -8.74 14.57 -9.53
CA ASN A 163 -8.13 14.82 -10.82
C ASN A 163 -6.75 15.46 -10.61
N ILE A 164 -5.70 14.71 -10.92
CA ILE A 164 -4.31 15.18 -10.81
C ILE A 164 -3.82 15.73 -12.16
N PRO A 165 -3.04 16.83 -12.16
CA PRO A 165 -2.42 17.32 -13.38
C PRO A 165 -1.29 16.36 -13.78
N MET A 166 -1.63 15.36 -14.60
CA MET A 166 -0.67 14.37 -15.09
C MET A 166 0.47 15.07 -15.83
N GLN A 167 1.70 14.86 -15.37
CA GLN A 167 2.88 15.45 -16.00
C GLN A 167 3.39 14.55 -17.13
N PRO A 168 3.93 15.12 -18.21
CA PRO A 168 4.33 14.34 -19.39
C PRO A 168 5.46 13.34 -19.11
N TRP A 169 6.29 13.55 -18.09
CA TRP A 169 7.36 12.63 -17.70
C TRP A 169 6.94 11.50 -16.76
N TRP A 170 5.65 11.45 -16.36
CA TRP A 170 5.16 10.37 -15.50
C TRP A 170 5.13 9.04 -16.25
N ARG A 171 5.21 7.95 -15.49
CA ARG A 171 5.08 6.59 -16.01
C ARG A 171 3.65 6.11 -15.81
N VAL A 172 3.03 5.68 -16.88
CA VAL A 172 1.75 4.97 -16.86
C VAL A 172 2.06 3.49 -16.82
N GLU A 173 1.48 2.80 -15.85
CA GLU A 173 1.69 1.40 -15.55
C GLU A 173 0.35 0.69 -15.50
N LEU A 174 0.29 -0.51 -16.07
CA LEU A 174 -0.90 -1.34 -15.96
C LEU A 174 -1.05 -1.85 -14.53
N GLY A 175 -2.24 -1.67 -13.96
CA GLY A 175 -2.61 -2.26 -12.68
C GLY A 175 -3.03 -3.73 -12.81
N TYR A 176 -3.97 -4.16 -11.98
CA TYR A 176 -4.63 -5.45 -12.12
C TYR A 176 -5.97 -5.24 -12.84
N VAL A 177 -6.05 -5.69 -14.09
CA VAL A 177 -7.22 -5.51 -14.97
C VAL A 177 -7.90 -6.86 -15.17
N LEU A 178 -9.20 -6.93 -14.91
CA LEU A 178 -10.05 -8.07 -15.18
C LEU A 178 -10.90 -7.85 -16.44
N GLU A 179 -11.41 -8.93 -17.03
CA GLU A 179 -12.28 -8.85 -18.21
C GLU A 179 -13.53 -7.98 -17.95
N GLU A 180 -14.08 -8.05 -16.74
CA GLU A 180 -15.20 -7.22 -16.30
C GLU A 180 -14.89 -5.71 -16.29
N ASP A 181 -13.64 -5.34 -16.03
CA ASP A 181 -13.19 -3.94 -16.05
C ASP A 181 -13.08 -3.40 -17.48
N VAL A 182 -12.82 -4.29 -18.45
CA VAL A 182 -12.59 -3.94 -19.86
C VAL A 182 -13.89 -3.83 -20.65
N LYS A 183 -14.92 -4.61 -20.29
CA LYS A 183 -16.24 -4.61 -20.96
C LYS A 183 -16.83 -3.22 -21.20
N PRO A 184 -16.89 -2.31 -20.20
CA PRO A 184 -17.52 -1.00 -20.38
C PRO A 184 -16.65 0.03 -21.11
N LEU A 185 -15.38 -0.29 -21.41
CA LEU A 185 -14.43 0.67 -21.98
C LEU A 185 -14.64 0.92 -23.47
N SER A 186 -14.32 2.13 -23.90
CA SER A 186 -14.24 2.54 -25.30
C SER A 186 -13.09 1.85 -26.05
N GLU A 187 -13.10 1.90 -27.38
CA GLU A 187 -12.04 1.31 -28.21
C GLU A 187 -10.67 1.95 -27.96
N SER A 188 -10.62 3.26 -27.71
CA SER A 188 -9.36 3.97 -27.42
C SER A 188 -8.78 3.60 -26.06
N GLU A 189 -9.64 3.41 -25.05
CA GLU A 189 -9.24 2.93 -23.73
C GLU A 189 -8.72 1.49 -23.78
N LYS A 190 -9.39 0.61 -24.53
CA LYS A 190 -8.95 -0.77 -24.78
C LYS A 190 -7.60 -0.80 -25.48
N ALA A 191 -7.45 -0.03 -26.57
CA ALA A 191 -6.19 0.06 -27.30
C ALA A 191 -5.03 0.56 -26.43
N LEU A 192 -5.30 1.47 -25.49
CA LEU A 192 -4.29 1.91 -24.54
C LEU A 192 -3.91 0.81 -23.53
N ILE A 193 -4.88 0.06 -23.03
CA ILE A 193 -4.61 -1.10 -22.16
C ILE A 193 -3.78 -2.15 -22.91
N ASP A 194 -4.14 -2.48 -24.14
CA ASP A 194 -3.40 -3.43 -24.99
C ASP A 194 -1.96 -2.96 -25.22
N LEU A 195 -1.77 -1.65 -25.49
CA LEU A 195 -0.44 -1.06 -25.61
C LEU A 195 0.41 -1.25 -24.34
N LEU A 196 -0.19 -1.08 -23.15
CA LEU A 196 0.50 -1.28 -21.87
C LEU A 196 0.78 -2.75 -21.58
N ILE A 197 -0.04 -3.68 -22.06
CA ILE A 197 0.20 -5.13 -21.98
C ILE A 197 1.39 -5.50 -22.88
N ASP A 198 1.37 -5.06 -24.13
CA ASP A 198 2.33 -5.46 -25.16
C ASP A 198 3.71 -4.82 -24.96
N ARG A 199 3.74 -3.53 -24.63
CA ARG A 199 4.99 -2.74 -24.55
C ARG A 199 5.40 -2.41 -23.13
N GLY A 200 4.63 -2.83 -22.13
CA GLY A 200 4.83 -2.45 -20.74
C GLY A 200 4.59 -0.96 -20.52
N SER A 201 5.17 -0.44 -19.44
CA SER A 201 5.00 0.94 -19.02
C SER A 201 5.37 1.96 -20.07
N GLN A 202 4.49 2.95 -20.27
CA GLN A 202 4.69 4.05 -21.20
C GLN A 202 4.86 5.39 -20.46
N THR A 203 5.45 6.36 -21.13
CA THR A 203 5.56 7.73 -20.64
C THR A 203 4.25 8.49 -20.91
N ALA A 204 3.69 9.19 -19.92
CA ALA A 204 2.38 9.83 -20.04
C ALA A 204 2.30 10.84 -21.19
N GLY A 205 3.38 11.56 -21.48
CA GLY A 205 3.44 12.52 -22.58
C GLY A 205 3.38 11.91 -23.98
N THR A 206 3.50 10.59 -24.12
CA THR A 206 3.34 9.88 -25.39
C THR A 206 1.95 9.29 -25.59
N LEU A 207 1.04 9.50 -24.63
CA LEU A 207 -0.31 8.93 -24.60
C LEU A 207 -1.36 10.03 -24.72
N ASP A 208 -2.56 9.67 -25.15
CA ASP A 208 -3.69 10.60 -25.13
C ASP A 208 -4.08 10.92 -23.68
N TYR A 209 -3.97 12.21 -23.31
CA TYR A 209 -4.25 12.70 -21.96
C TYR A 209 -5.68 12.36 -21.50
N ASN A 210 -6.69 12.49 -22.37
CA ASN A 210 -8.08 12.26 -22.00
C ASN A 210 -8.37 10.78 -21.78
N VAL A 211 -7.75 9.91 -22.58
CA VAL A 211 -7.86 8.46 -22.39
C VAL A 211 -7.21 8.04 -21.07
N VAL A 212 -5.97 8.47 -20.80
CA VAL A 212 -5.28 8.15 -19.53
C VAL A 212 -6.06 8.70 -18.32
N LYS A 213 -6.58 9.93 -18.43
CA LYS A 213 -7.38 10.55 -17.38
C LYS A 213 -8.67 9.80 -17.10
N THR A 214 -9.35 9.29 -18.12
CA THR A 214 -10.60 8.53 -17.94
C THR A 214 -10.32 7.20 -17.28
N LEU A 215 -9.28 6.48 -17.72
CA LEU A 215 -8.84 5.21 -17.11
C LEU A 215 -8.35 5.34 -15.67
N TYR A 216 -7.86 6.52 -15.27
CA TYR A 216 -7.41 6.76 -13.90
C TYR A 216 -8.57 6.93 -12.90
N ARG A 217 -9.77 7.28 -13.36
CA ARG A 217 -10.90 7.66 -12.51
C ARG A 217 -11.77 6.50 -12.06
#